data_AF-A0A523XPK3-F1
#
_entry.id   AF-A0A523XPK3-F1
#
_cell.length_a   1.000
_cell.length_b   1.000
_cell.length_c   1.000
_cell.angle_alpha   90.00
_cell.angle_beta   90.00
_cell.angle_gamma   90.00
#
_symmetry.space_group_name_H-M   'P 1'
#
loop_
_entity.id
_entity.type
_entity.pdbx_description
1 polymer ?
#
loop_
_entity_poly.entity_id
_entity_poly.type
_entity_poly.pdbx_seq_one_letter_code
_entity_poly.pdbx_strand_id
1 'polypeptide(L)'
;MISLSPRGRREFGRFLKFAVVGAIGAIIDFGILYLLHSVLGFHIVLSNTCSFTTAVLSNFLWNRYWTYPDSRSKPLSTQLRQFFIVNIAGWGINTGILLLLRYPFASLIVNIGSNLTILSNPELSYKLGYNLAKAVATVVVMFWNFGINRIWTYSDAP
;
A
#
# COMPACT_ATOMS: atom_id res chain seq x y z
N MET A 1 29.36 -11.11 -2.05
CA MET A 1 28.62 -9.99 -2.67
C MET A 1 27.69 -10.55 -3.73
N ILE A 2 26.37 -10.48 -3.56
CA ILE A 2 25.41 -10.92 -4.58
C ILE A 2 25.35 -9.82 -5.66
N SER A 3 26.06 -9.97 -6.77
CA SER A 3 25.97 -9.03 -7.88
C SER A 3 24.66 -9.25 -8.64
N LEU A 4 23.68 -8.36 -8.45
CA LEU A 4 22.45 -8.39 -9.24
C LEU A 4 22.77 -8.22 -10.74
N SER A 5 22.09 -8.99 -11.58
CA SER A 5 22.16 -8.80 -13.04
C SER A 5 21.72 -7.37 -13.42
N PRO A 6 22.13 -6.84 -14.58
CA PRO A 6 21.71 -5.51 -15.04
C PRO A 6 20.19 -5.32 -15.03
N ARG A 7 19.43 -6.37 -15.39
CA ARG A 7 17.96 -6.40 -15.30
C ARG A 7 17.48 -6.30 -13.85
N GLY A 8 18.06 -7.09 -12.93
CA GLY A 8 17.71 -7.06 -11.51
C GLY A 8 17.93 -5.69 -10.86
N ARG A 9 19.01 -4.99 -11.21
CA ARG A 9 19.27 -3.61 -10.73
C ARG A 9 18.19 -2.62 -11.18
N ARG A 10 17.75 -2.73 -12.44
CA ARG A 10 16.70 -1.84 -12.99
C ARG A 10 15.35 -2.08 -12.33
N GLU A 11 14.96 -3.35 -12.13
CA GLU A 11 13.71 -3.69 -11.46
C GLU A 11 13.72 -3.31 -9.97
N PHE A 12 14.86 -3.46 -9.29
CA PHE A 12 15.02 -2.96 -7.92
C PHE A 12 14.87 -1.43 -7.84
N GLY A 13 15.45 -0.70 -8.79
CA GLY A 13 15.24 0.76 -8.90
C GLY A 13 13.78 1.14 -9.14
N ARG A 14 13.05 0.37 -9.97
CA ARG A 14 11.59 0.55 -10.17
C ARG A 14 10.80 0.26 -8.90
N PHE A 15 11.18 -0.77 -8.16
CA PHE A 15 10.56 -1.09 -6.87
C PHE A 15 10.73 0.04 -5.85
N LEU A 16 11.94 0.59 -5.72
CA LEU A 16 12.19 1.73 -4.84
C LEU A 16 11.37 2.96 -5.23
N LYS A 17 11.32 3.29 -6.53
CA LYS A 17 10.46 4.37 -7.02
C LYS A 17 8.99 4.10 -6.71
N PHE A 18 8.50 2.87 -6.93
CA PHE A 18 7.13 2.47 -6.61
C PHE A 18 6.82 2.66 -5.12
N ALA A 19 7.73 2.28 -4.23
CA ALA A 19 7.59 2.47 -2.79
C ALA A 19 7.54 3.97 -2.41
N VAL A 20 8.41 4.79 -3.01
CA VAL A 20 8.42 6.26 -2.83
C VAL A 20 7.10 6.87 -3.30
N VAL A 21 6.62 6.47 -4.48
CA VAL A 21 5.32 6.92 -4.99
C VAL A 21 4.19 6.55 -4.03
N GLY A 22 4.16 5.31 -3.54
CA GLY A 22 3.17 4.87 -2.55
C GLY A 22 3.20 5.70 -1.26
N ALA A 23 4.40 6.06 -0.76
CA ALA A 23 4.55 6.92 0.40
C ALA A 23 4.03 8.35 0.14
N ILE A 24 4.32 8.91 -1.04
CA ILE A 24 3.77 10.21 -1.47
C ILE A 24 2.23 10.15 -1.52
N GLY A 25 1.67 9.09 -2.09
CA GLY A 25 0.23 8.87 -2.12
C GLY A 25 -0.40 8.86 -0.73
N ALA A 26 0.24 8.18 0.24
CA ALA A 26 -0.22 8.17 1.63
C ALA A 26 -0.19 9.58 2.25
N ILE A 27 0.88 10.35 2.03
CA ILE A 27 0.97 11.74 2.52
C ILE A 27 -0.14 12.60 1.92
N ILE A 28 -0.42 12.45 0.62
CA ILE A 28 -1.49 13.15 -0.07
C ILE A 28 -2.86 12.78 0.52
N ASP A 29 -3.10 11.49 0.77
CA ASP A 29 -4.36 11.02 1.34
C ASP A 29 -4.60 11.63 2.73
N PHE A 30 -3.64 11.47 3.64
CA PHE A 30 -3.74 12.04 4.99
C PHE A 30 -3.84 13.57 4.97
N GLY A 31 -3.06 14.25 4.12
CA GLY A 31 -3.06 15.70 4.01
C GLY A 31 -4.38 16.25 3.50
N ILE A 32 -4.95 15.66 2.45
CA ILE A 32 -6.24 16.08 1.89
C ILE A 32 -7.38 15.76 2.87
N LEU A 33 -7.37 14.57 3.49
CA LEU A 33 -8.38 14.23 4.49
C LEU A 33 -8.37 15.21 5.65
N TYR A 34 -7.19 15.52 6.20
CA TYR A 34 -7.04 16.49 7.28
C TYR A 34 -7.52 17.88 6.86
N LEU A 35 -7.13 18.35 5.67
CA LEU A 35 -7.56 19.64 5.15
C LEU A 35 -9.09 19.72 4.99
N LEU A 36 -9.71 18.77 4.30
CA LEU A 36 -11.15 18.83 4.04
C LEU A 36 -11.98 18.63 5.31
N HIS A 37 -11.61 17.65 6.14
CA HIS A 37 -12.41 17.32 7.32
C HIS A 37 -12.11 18.22 8.50
N SER A 38 -10.83 18.37 8.87
CA SER A 38 -10.43 19.04 10.11
C SER A 38 -10.32 20.56 9.96
N VAL A 39 -9.94 21.06 8.77
CA VAL A 39 -9.77 22.50 8.54
C VAL A 39 -11.01 23.12 7.91
N LEU A 40 -11.59 22.49 6.87
CA LEU A 40 -12.74 23.03 6.15
C LEU A 40 -14.10 22.54 6.71
N GLY A 41 -14.11 21.56 7.61
CA GLY A 41 -15.32 21.07 8.27
C GLY A 41 -16.23 20.23 7.36
N PHE A 42 -15.73 19.70 6.25
CA PHE A 42 -16.53 18.84 5.38
C PHE A 42 -16.83 17.47 6.01
N HIS A 43 -17.91 16.86 5.53
CA HIS A 43 -18.33 15.53 5.96
C HIS A 43 -17.22 14.50 5.76
N ILE A 44 -16.97 13.66 6.77
CA ILE A 44 -15.83 12.73 6.81
C ILE A 44 -15.82 11.77 5.61
N VAL A 45 -17.00 11.26 5.22
CA VAL A 45 -17.10 10.31 4.10
C VAL A 45 -16.72 10.98 2.79
N LEU A 46 -17.20 12.20 2.54
CA LEU A 46 -16.87 12.95 1.32
C LEU A 46 -15.38 13.31 1.29
N SER A 47 -14.85 13.78 2.42
CA SER A 47 -13.44 14.13 2.58
C SER A 47 -12.54 12.92 2.29
N ASN A 48 -12.88 11.75 2.83
CA ASN A 48 -12.15 10.51 2.63
C ASN A 48 -12.28 9.98 1.19
N THR A 49 -13.44 10.10 0.55
CA THR A 49 -13.59 9.75 -0.87
C THR A 49 -12.72 10.64 -1.75
N CYS A 50 -12.71 11.95 -1.51
CA CYS A 50 -11.88 12.90 -2.26
C CYS A 50 -10.38 12.65 -2.04
N SER A 51 -9.95 12.46 -0.79
CA SER A 51 -8.54 12.22 -0.46
C SER A 51 -8.03 10.92 -1.09
N PHE A 52 -8.79 9.83 -0.94
CA PHE A 52 -8.45 8.54 -1.52
C PHE A 52 -8.37 8.60 -3.05
N THR A 53 -9.35 9.25 -3.69
CA THR A 53 -9.36 9.42 -5.15
C THR A 53 -8.13 10.18 -5.63
N THR A 54 -7.80 11.31 -4.99
CA THR A 54 -6.63 12.11 -5.36
C THR A 54 -5.32 11.36 -5.12
N ALA A 55 -5.22 10.59 -4.04
CA ALA A 55 -4.05 9.76 -3.75
C ALA A 55 -3.85 8.65 -4.80
N VAL A 56 -4.92 7.95 -5.20
CA VAL A 56 -4.88 6.93 -6.25
C VAL A 56 -4.46 7.52 -7.60
N LEU A 57 -5.03 8.67 -7.97
CA LEU A 57 -4.67 9.36 -9.21
C LEU A 57 -3.22 9.84 -9.20
N SER A 58 -2.78 10.44 -8.09
CA SER A 58 -1.38 10.84 -7.90
C SER A 58 -0.46 9.63 -8.07
N ASN A 59 -0.72 8.53 -7.35
CA ASN A 59 0.05 7.30 -7.44
C ASN A 59 0.12 6.75 -8.86
N PHE A 60 -1.00 6.78 -9.60
CA PHE A 60 -1.03 6.36 -10.99
C PHE A 60 -0.16 7.26 -11.88
N LEU A 61 -0.30 8.58 -11.76
CA LEU A 61 0.45 9.54 -12.57
C LEU A 61 1.95 9.41 -12.33
N TRP A 62 2.39 9.39 -11.07
CA TRP A 62 3.80 9.21 -10.74
C TRP A 62 4.35 7.86 -11.23
N ASN A 63 3.57 6.78 -11.14
CA ASN A 63 4.02 5.50 -11.67
C ASN A 63 4.13 5.51 -13.21
N ARG A 64 3.18 6.13 -13.91
CA ARG A 64 3.21 6.21 -15.38
C ARG A 64 4.31 7.14 -15.91
N TYR A 65 4.56 8.27 -15.26
CA TYR A 65 5.50 9.28 -15.76
C TYR A 65 6.92 9.15 -15.20
N TRP A 66 7.11 8.53 -14.02
CA TRP A 66 8.43 8.47 -13.35
C TRP A 66 8.93 7.05 -13.08
N THR A 67 8.08 6.13 -12.63
CA THR A 67 8.47 4.72 -12.40
C THR A 67 8.61 3.97 -13.73
N TYR A 68 7.65 4.17 -14.65
CA TYR A 68 7.55 3.50 -15.95
C TYR A 68 7.37 4.50 -17.11
N PRO A 69 8.28 5.47 -17.31
CA PRO A 69 8.16 6.47 -18.37
C PRO A 69 8.07 5.87 -19.78
N ASP A 70 8.61 4.65 -19.96
CA ASP A 70 8.62 3.93 -21.23
C ASP A 70 7.28 3.23 -21.53
N SER A 71 6.38 3.12 -20.55
CA SER A 71 5.11 2.38 -20.62
C SER A 71 3.95 3.23 -21.15
N ARG A 72 4.22 4.16 -22.07
CA ARG A 72 3.22 5.12 -22.55
C ARG A 72 2.55 4.70 -23.87
N SER A 73 2.91 3.53 -24.41
CA SER A 73 2.32 3.01 -25.64
C SER A 73 0.85 2.59 -25.46
N LYS A 74 0.48 2.14 -24.25
CA LYS A 74 -0.91 1.86 -23.90
C LYS A 74 -1.71 3.14 -23.63
N PRO A 75 -3.01 3.16 -23.99
CA PRO A 75 -3.92 4.24 -23.62
C PRO A 75 -3.98 4.46 -22.11
N LEU A 76 -4.11 5.73 -21.70
CA LEU A 76 -4.14 6.14 -20.30
C LEU A 76 -5.32 5.47 -19.56
N SER A 77 -6.51 5.43 -20.17
CA SER A 77 -7.70 4.82 -19.58
C SER A 77 -7.54 3.33 -19.29
N THR A 78 -6.89 2.59 -20.20
CA THR A 78 -6.61 1.16 -20.02
C THR A 78 -5.69 0.93 -18.82
N GLN A 79 -4.59 1.68 -18.72
CA GLN A 79 -3.67 1.53 -17.60
C GLN A 79 -4.27 1.99 -16.27
N LEU A 80 -5.06 3.07 -16.27
CA LEU A 80 -5.75 3.53 -15.08
C LEU A 80 -6.71 2.47 -14.56
N ARG A 81 -7.49 1.84 -15.45
CA ARG A 81 -8.42 0.77 -15.09
C ARG A 81 -7.69 -0.48 -14.57
N GLN A 82 -6.59 -0.87 -15.21
CA GLN A 82 -5.74 -1.98 -14.74
C GLN A 82 -5.16 -1.68 -13.36
N PHE A 83 -4.58 -0.49 -13.17
CA PHE A 83 -4.04 -0.04 -11.90
C PHE A 83 -5.09 -0.06 -10.79
N PHE A 84 -6.30 0.43 -11.09
CA PHE A 84 -7.41 0.44 -10.14
C PHE A 84 -7.84 -0.98 -9.74
N ILE A 85 -7.97 -1.90 -10.70
CA ILE A 85 -8.28 -3.32 -10.44
C ILE A 85 -7.21 -3.95 -9.54
N VAL A 86 -5.93 -3.70 -9.81
CA VAL A 86 -4.82 -4.21 -8.99
C VAL A 86 -4.91 -3.70 -7.56
N ASN A 87 -5.23 -2.41 -7.37
CA ASN A 87 -5.37 -1.82 -6.03
C ASN A 87 -6.59 -2.37 -5.27
N ILE A 88 -7.72 -2.62 -5.93
CA ILE A 88 -8.89 -3.26 -5.30
C ILE A 88 -8.55 -4.70 -4.88
N ALA A 89 -7.91 -5.47 -5.76
CA ALA A 89 -7.46 -6.81 -5.41
C ALA A 89 -6.46 -6.78 -4.24
N GLY A 90 -5.52 -5.83 -4.26
CA GLY A 90 -4.59 -5.58 -3.17
C GLY A 90 -5.28 -5.24 -1.85
N TRP A 91 -6.34 -4.42 -1.87
CA TRP A 91 -7.16 -4.14 -0.68
C TRP A 91 -7.85 -5.40 -0.15
N GLY A 92 -8.37 -6.25 -1.04
CA GLY A 92 -8.95 -7.54 -0.68
C GLY A 92 -7.93 -8.47 -0.01
N ILE A 93 -6.73 -8.61 -0.59
CA ILE A 93 -5.61 -9.38 -0.03
C ILE A 93 -5.21 -8.80 1.34
N ASN A 94 -5.10 -7.47 1.44
CA ASN A 94 -4.75 -6.79 2.69
C ASN A 94 -5.75 -7.15 3.80
N THR A 95 -7.03 -7.03 3.48
CA THR A 95 -8.13 -7.31 4.40
C THR A 95 -8.15 -8.78 4.79
N GLY A 96 -8.01 -9.71 3.83
CA GLY A 96 -7.92 -11.14 4.12
C GLY A 96 -6.80 -11.49 5.09
N ILE A 97 -5.58 -10.99 4.84
CA ILE A 97 -4.43 -11.22 5.74
C ILE A 97 -4.70 -10.62 7.13
N LEU A 98 -5.24 -9.41 7.21
CA LEU A 98 -5.58 -8.78 8.49
C LEU A 98 -6.59 -9.61 9.29
N LEU A 99 -7.68 -10.07 8.64
CA LEU A 99 -8.71 -10.88 9.28
C LEU A 99 -8.15 -12.21 9.80
N LEU A 100 -7.26 -12.84 9.04
CA LEU A 100 -6.63 -14.12 9.38
C LEU A 100 -5.58 -13.99 10.50
N LEU A 101 -4.76 -12.94 10.49
CA LEU A 101 -3.60 -12.82 11.37
C LEU A 101 -3.84 -12.00 12.65
N ARG A 102 -4.92 -11.21 12.75
CA ARG A 102 -5.15 -10.33 13.93
C ARG A 102 -5.19 -11.09 15.27
N TYR A 103 -5.80 -12.27 15.32
CA TYR A 103 -5.87 -13.07 16.56
C TYR A 103 -4.60 -13.88 16.81
N PRO A 104 -4.03 -14.61 15.81
CA PRO A 104 -2.75 -15.29 15.99
C PRO A 104 -1.64 -14.36 16.48
N PHE A 105 -1.57 -13.14 15.94
CA PHE A 105 -0.57 -12.17 16.38
C PHE A 105 -0.88 -11.57 17.75
N ALA A 106 -2.15 -11.33 18.11
CA ALA A 106 -2.49 -10.95 19.47
C ALA A 106 -2.04 -12.02 20.48
N SER A 107 -2.30 -13.30 20.19
CA SER A 107 -1.83 -14.42 21.00
C SER A 107 -0.31 -14.50 21.05
N LEU A 108 0.39 -14.29 19.92
CA LEU A 108 1.85 -14.27 19.87
C LEU A 108 2.43 -13.17 20.77
N ILE A 109 1.85 -11.96 20.75
CA ILE A 109 2.25 -10.83 21.60
C ILE A 109 2.13 -11.20 23.09
N VAL A 110 1.02 -11.84 23.49
CA VAL A 110 0.84 -12.30 24.88
C VAL A 110 1.86 -13.37 25.26
N ASN A 111 2.14 -14.33 24.38
CA ASN A 111 3.08 -15.42 24.66
C ASN A 111 4.52 -14.90 24.83
N ILE A 112 4.98 -14.06 23.91
CA ILE A 112 6.32 -13.43 23.98
C ILE A 112 6.40 -12.51 25.20
N GLY A 113 5.32 -11.77 25.47
CA GLY A 113 5.19 -10.84 26.56
C GLY A 113 4.74 -11.44 27.89
N SER A 114 4.80 -12.77 28.05
CA SER A 114 4.17 -13.47 29.17
C SER A 114 4.68 -13.01 30.55
N ASN A 115 5.92 -12.52 30.62
CA ASN A 115 6.52 -11.95 31.84
C ASN A 115 6.23 -10.45 32.04
N LEU A 116 5.52 -9.79 31.11
CA LEU A 116 5.17 -8.37 31.15
C LEU A 116 3.67 -8.21 31.44
N THR A 117 3.33 -7.82 32.67
CA THR A 117 1.94 -7.65 33.12
C THR A 117 1.12 -6.68 32.27
N ILE A 118 1.78 -5.69 31.65
CA ILE A 118 1.13 -4.74 30.73
C ILE A 118 0.58 -5.42 29.46
N LEU A 119 1.22 -6.51 29.00
CA LEU A 119 0.81 -7.28 27.82
C LEU A 119 -0.27 -8.32 28.17
N SER A 120 -0.59 -8.49 29.46
CA SER A 120 -1.78 -9.23 29.88
C SER A 120 -3.07 -8.44 29.64
N ASN A 121 -2.99 -7.13 29.35
CA ASN A 121 -4.15 -6.33 28.98
C ASN A 121 -4.70 -6.79 27.61
N PRO A 122 -5.94 -7.32 27.53
CA PRO A 122 -6.49 -7.85 26.28
C PRO A 122 -6.62 -6.80 25.18
N GLU A 123 -6.95 -5.56 25.52
CA GLU A 123 -7.13 -4.48 24.56
C GLU A 123 -5.80 -4.07 23.92
N LEU A 124 -4.75 -3.91 24.74
CA LEU A 124 -3.42 -3.56 24.25
C LEU A 124 -2.84 -4.66 23.35
N SER A 125 -2.94 -5.92 23.78
CA SER A 125 -2.41 -7.05 23.01
C SER A 125 -3.16 -7.26 21.70
N TYR A 126 -4.48 -7.05 21.68
CA TYR A 126 -5.24 -7.04 20.44
C TYR A 126 -4.81 -5.87 19.52
N LYS A 127 -4.62 -4.67 20.08
CA LYS A 127 -4.13 -3.49 19.32
C LYS A 127 -2.78 -3.73 18.67
N LEU A 128 -1.83 -4.27 19.41
CA LEU A 128 -0.51 -4.62 18.89
C LEU A 128 -0.61 -5.74 17.84
N GLY A 129 -1.42 -6.76 18.10
CA GLY A 129 -1.64 -7.88 17.19
C GLY A 129 -2.22 -7.48 15.84
N TYR A 130 -3.29 -6.68 15.80
CA TYR A 130 -3.86 -6.26 14.52
C TYR A 130 -2.95 -5.26 13.78
N ASN A 131 -2.21 -4.40 14.48
CA ASN A 131 -1.24 -3.49 13.86
C ASN A 131 -0.08 -4.27 13.20
N LEU A 132 0.42 -5.31 13.87
CA LEU A 132 1.40 -6.22 13.29
C LEU A 132 0.82 -6.94 12.05
N ALA A 133 -0.42 -7.40 12.13
CA ALA A 133 -1.10 -8.05 11.01
C ALA A 133 -1.27 -7.09 9.83
N LYS A 134 -1.61 -5.83 10.11
CA LYS A 134 -1.73 -4.77 9.11
C LYS A 134 -0.37 -4.45 8.47
N ALA A 135 0.72 -4.42 9.24
CA ALA A 135 2.07 -4.20 8.71
C ALA A 135 2.46 -5.33 7.74
N VAL A 136 2.29 -6.60 8.15
CA VAL A 136 2.56 -7.77 7.28
C VAL A 136 1.70 -7.72 6.01
N ALA A 137 0.40 -7.47 6.15
CA ALA A 137 -0.52 -7.35 5.02
C ALA A 137 -0.09 -6.25 4.05
N THR A 138 0.38 -5.11 4.57
CA THR A 138 0.84 -3.98 3.75
C THR A 138 2.10 -4.32 2.96
N VAL A 139 3.06 -5.02 3.58
CA VAL A 139 4.27 -5.49 2.89
C VAL A 139 3.92 -6.47 1.78
N VAL A 140 3.08 -7.47 2.06
CA VAL A 140 2.64 -8.45 1.05
C VAL A 140 1.95 -7.76 -0.12
N VAL A 141 1.03 -6.83 0.18
CA VAL A 141 0.29 -6.10 -0.85
C VAL A 141 1.18 -5.14 -1.63
N MET A 142 2.23 -4.58 -1.03
CA MET A 142 3.23 -3.79 -1.75
C MET A 142 3.94 -4.63 -2.82
N PHE A 143 4.36 -5.86 -2.50
CA PHE A 143 4.95 -6.77 -3.48
C PHE A 143 3.95 -7.21 -4.55
N TRP A 144 2.70 -7.53 -4.17
CA TRP A 144 1.61 -7.82 -5.11
C TRP A 144 1.38 -6.67 -6.07
N ASN A 145 1.18 -5.46 -5.55
CA ASN A 145 0.90 -4.28 -6.35
C ASN A 145 2.06 -3.96 -7.29
N PHE A 146 3.31 -4.03 -6.83
CA PHE A 146 4.47 -3.82 -7.68
C PHE A 146 4.55 -4.88 -8.78
N GLY A 147 4.47 -6.17 -8.42
CA GLY A 147 4.62 -7.29 -9.35
C GLY A 147 3.55 -7.31 -10.44
N ILE A 148 2.28 -7.22 -10.05
CA ILE A 148 1.17 -7.26 -11.01
C ILE A 148 1.14 -6.00 -11.87
N ASN A 149 1.39 -4.81 -11.30
CA ASN A 149 1.49 -3.61 -12.13
C ASN A 149 2.67 -3.69 -13.10
N ARG A 150 3.82 -4.27 -12.70
CA ARG A 150 4.96 -4.45 -13.59
C ARG A 150 4.66 -5.38 -14.77
N ILE A 151 3.95 -6.49 -14.52
CA ILE A 151 3.69 -7.55 -15.50
C ILE A 151 2.47 -7.25 -16.38
N TRP A 152 1.45 -6.56 -15.84
CA TRP A 152 0.18 -6.36 -16.52
C TRP A 152 -0.06 -4.90 -16.90
N THR A 153 -0.08 -3.99 -15.93
CA THR A 153 -0.38 -2.56 -16.17
C THR A 153 0.68 -1.93 -17.07
N TYR A 154 1.94 -2.06 -16.67
CA TYR A 154 3.11 -1.46 -17.33
C TYR A 154 3.91 -2.47 -18.15
N SER A 155 3.25 -3.49 -18.69
CA SER A 155 3.88 -4.59 -19.44
C SER A 155 4.59 -4.16 -20.72
N ASP A 156 4.27 -2.97 -21.24
CA ASP A 156 4.90 -2.36 -22.42
C ASP A 156 6.20 -1.62 -22.09
N ALA A 157 6.55 -1.50 -20.81
CA ALA A 157 7.88 -1.04 -20.42
C ALA A 157 8.91 -2.15 -20.67
N PRO A 158 10.00 -1.89 -21.41
CA PRO A 158 11.10 -2.82 -21.58
C PRO A 158 11.79 -3.12 -20.23
#